data_AF-A0A358AQX5-F1
#
_entry.id   AF-A0A358AQX5-F1
#
_cell.length_a   1.000
_cell.length_b   1.000
_cell.length_c   1.000
_cell.angle_alpha   90.00
_cell.angle_beta   90.00
_cell.angle_gamma   90.00
#
_symmetry.space_group_name_H-M   'P 1'
#
loop_
_entity.id
_entity.type
_entity.pdbx_description
1 polymer ?
#
loop_
_entity_poly.entity_id
_entity_poly.type
_entity_poly.pdbx_seq_one_letter_code
_entity_poly.pdbx_strand_id
1 'polypeptide(L)' 'MLANSEFLLMFNQAAKDRDALAELLNISDAQLEYIYNAKVGSGLMRRSSVLIPFDSSFDTDTKLYQAMTTKIEEVERMD' A
#
# COMPACT_ATOMS: atom_id res chain seq x y z
N MET A 1 0.47 16.09 8.43
CA MET A 1 0.24 15.46 9.75
C MET A 1 0.18 13.92 9.62
N LEU A 2 1.23 13.28 9.10
CA LEU A 2 1.29 11.80 9.00
C LEU A 2 1.86 11.16 10.27
N ALA A 3 2.85 11.79 10.89
CA ALA A 3 3.49 11.29 12.11
C ALA A 3 2.54 11.13 13.31
N ASN A 4 1.42 11.87 13.31
CA ASN A 4 0.40 11.83 14.37
C ASN A 4 -0.76 10.88 14.06
N SER A 5 -0.79 10.25 12.87
CA SER A 5 -1.81 9.28 12.54
C SER A 5 -1.54 7.98 13.30
N GLU A 6 -2.53 7.52 14.07
CA GLU A 6 -2.43 6.25 14.79
C GLU A 6 -2.35 5.06 13.83
N PHE A 7 -3.00 5.16 12.67
CA PHE A 7 -3.04 4.12 11.65
C PHE A 7 -2.61 4.68 10.30
N LEU A 8 -1.72 3.98 9.61
CA LEU A 8 -1.30 4.28 8.24
C LEU A 8 -1.17 2.99 7.43
N LEU A 9 -1.66 3.02 6.19
CA LEU A 9 -1.33 2.03 5.16
C LEU A 9 -0.46 2.72 4.11
N MET A 10 0.74 2.18 3.90
CA MET A 10 1.70 2.68 2.92
C MET A 10 1.88 1.60 1.86
N PHE A 11 1.44 1.89 0.63
CA PHE A 11 1.69 1.05 -0.54
C PHE A 11 3.04 1.38 -1.17
N ASN A 12 3.33 0.87 -2.36
CA ASN A 12 4.53 1.23 -3.11
C ASN A 12 4.73 2.76 -3.21
N GLN A 13 5.92 3.26 -2.86
CA GLN A 13 6.26 4.69 -2.84
C GLN A 13 7.41 5.02 -3.81
N ALA A 14 7.40 6.22 -4.39
CA ALA A 14 8.52 6.71 -5.19
C ALA A 14 9.78 6.94 -4.32
N ALA A 15 10.96 6.99 -4.94
CA ALA A 15 12.22 7.13 -4.22
C ALA A 15 12.25 8.31 -3.23
N LYS A 16 11.86 9.51 -3.69
CA LYS A 16 11.82 10.71 -2.85
C LYS A 16 10.85 10.60 -1.67
N ASP A 17 9.70 9.95 -1.88
CA ASP A 17 8.68 9.80 -0.84
C ASP A 17 9.11 8.77 0.21
N ARG A 18 9.82 7.71 -0.20
CA ARG A 18 10.39 6.71 0.72
C ARG A 18 11.37 7.36 1.70
N ASP A 19 12.28 8.20 1.21
CA ASP A 19 13.27 8.88 2.05
C ASP A 19 12.58 9.79 3.09
N ALA A 20 11.57 10.55 2.65
CA ALA A 20 10.80 11.42 3.53
C ALA A 20 9.99 10.63 4.58
N LEU A 21 9.41 9.48 4.21
CA LEU A 21 8.67 8.62 5.13
C LEU A 21 9.60 7.91 6.12
N ALA A 22 10.79 7.52 5.68
CA ALA A 22 11.81 6.91 6.54
C ALA A 22 12.19 7.83 7.69
N GLU A 23 12.49 9.09 7.38
CA GLU A 23 12.80 10.13 8.36
C GLU A 23 11.59 10.43 9.26
N LEU A 24 10.41 10.65 8.65
CA LEU A 24 9.22 11.09 9.39
C LEU A 24 8.68 10.03 10.37
N LEU A 25 8.82 8.75 10.03
CA LEU A 25 8.20 7.64 10.77
C LEU A 25 9.23 6.70 11.42
N ASN A 26 10.53 7.01 11.33
CA ASN A 26 11.65 6.20 11.82
C ASN A 26 11.61 4.75 11.28
N ILE A 27 11.41 4.60 9.98
CA ILE A 27 11.35 3.29 9.29
C ILE A 27 12.77 2.83 8.98
N SER A 28 13.08 1.56 9.25
CA SER A 28 14.40 1.00 8.91
C SER A 28 14.51 0.66 7.42
N ASP A 29 15.73 0.56 6.90
CA ASP A 29 15.98 0.20 5.49
C ASP A 29 15.32 -1.14 5.12
N ALA A 30 15.40 -2.15 6.00
CA ALA A 30 14.75 -3.45 5.80
C ALA A 30 13.22 -3.35 5.76
N GLN A 31 12.62 -2.40 6.49
CA GLN A 31 11.19 -2.15 6.42
C GLN A 31 10.79 -1.39 5.15
N LEU A 32 11.65 -0.50 4.65
CA LEU A 32 11.40 0.24 3.40
C LEU A 32 11.33 -0.67 2.17
N GLU A 33 11.96 -1.84 2.21
CA GLU A 33 11.85 -2.84 1.13
C GLU A 33 10.39 -3.24 0.84
N TYR A 34 9.52 -3.23 1.85
CA TYR A 34 8.09 -3.55 1.68
C TYR A 34 7.28 -2.47 0.99
N ILE A 35 7.84 -1.27 0.79
CA ILE A 35 7.21 -0.19 0.02
C ILE A 35 8.04 0.20 -1.22
N TYR A 36 9.03 -0.62 -1.57
CA TYR A 36 9.85 -0.49 -2.77
C TYR A 36 9.57 -1.64 -3.75
N ASN A 37 9.11 -1.31 -4.95
CA ASN A 37 8.64 -2.30 -5.93
C ASN A 37 7.61 -3.27 -5.34
N ALA A 38 6.78 -2.79 -4.42
CA ALA A 38 5.76 -3.60 -3.76
C ALA A 38 4.67 -3.98 -4.77
N LYS A 39 4.15 -5.21 -4.66
CA LYS A 39 3.04 -5.69 -5.48
C LYS A 39 1.79 -4.85 -5.19
N VAL A 40 0.93 -4.69 -6.20
CA VAL A 40 -0.39 -4.06 -6.03
C VAL A 40 -1.14 -4.70 -4.87
N GLY A 41 -1.67 -3.88 -3.96
CA GLY A 41 -2.39 -4.33 -2.76
C GLY A 41 -1.48 -4.73 -1.60
N SER A 42 -0.16 -4.71 -1.75
CA SER A 42 0.79 -5.01 -0.66
C SER A 42 1.57 -3.77 -0.23
N GLY A 43 2.09 -3.79 0.99
CA GLY A 43 2.85 -2.68 1.51
C GLY A 43 3.14 -2.83 2.99
N LEU A 44 3.20 -1.69 3.67
CA LEU A 44 3.53 -1.61 5.07
C LEU A 44 2.45 -0.86 5.86
N MET A 45 2.01 -1.47 6.95
CA MET A 45 0.97 -0.95 7.83
C MET A 45 1.61 -0.50 9.15
N ARG A 46 1.29 0.72 9.58
CA ARG A 46 1.63 1.23 10.89
C ARG A 46 0.39 1.29 11.76
N ARG A 47 0.49 0.74 12.97
CA ARG A 47 -0.46 0.98 14.07
C ARG A 47 0.31 1.38 15.32
N SER A 48 0.08 2.60 15.78
CA SER A 48 0.81 3.21 16.91
C SER A 48 2.33 3.20 16.65
N SER A 49 3.09 2.34 17.35
CA SER A 49 4.55 2.16 17.17
C SER A 49 4.92 0.91 16.38
N VAL A 50 3.95 0.09 15.99
CA VAL A 50 4.19 -1.18 15.32
C VAL A 50 4.09 -0.97 13.81
N LEU A 51 5.11 -1.42 13.10
CA LEU A 51 5.15 -1.53 11.64
C LEU A 51 5.14 -3.00 11.25
N ILE A 52 4.16 -3.43 10.44
CA ILE A 52 4.11 -4.78 9.88
C ILE A 52 3.85 -4.74 8.38
N PRO A 53 4.43 -5.67 7.60
CA PRO A 53 4.05 -5.85 6.21
C PRO A 53 2.61 -6.36 6.13
N PHE A 54 1.91 -6.01 5.04
CA PHE A 54 0.59 -6.53 4.74
C PHE A 54 0.47 -6.92 3.26
N ASP A 55 -0.40 -7.89 3.00
CA ASP A 55 -0.85 -8.27 1.67
C ASP A 55 -2.39 -8.21 1.65
N SER A 56 -2.92 -7.31 0.83
CA SER A 56 -4.34 -7.13 0.57
C SER A 56 -4.65 -7.44 -0.90
N SER A 57 -4.04 -8.49 -1.44
CA SER A 57 -4.47 -9.07 -2.71
C SER A 57 -5.95 -9.42 -2.68
N PHE A 58 -6.61 -9.13 -3.80
CA PHE A 58 -8.05 -9.26 -3.92
C PHE A 58 -8.37 -10.03 -5.20
N ASP A 59 -9.20 -11.06 -5.08
CA ASP A 59 -9.55 -11.94 -6.18
C ASP A 59 -10.39 -11.20 -7.23
N THR A 60 -9.89 -11.16 -8.47
CA THR A 60 -10.46 -10.35 -9.55
C THR A 60 -11.65 -11.01 -10.24
N ASP A 61 -11.85 -12.31 -10.04
CA ASP A 61 -12.96 -13.10 -10.56
C ASP A 61 -14.23 -13.01 -9.68
N THR A 62 -14.21 -12.16 -8.65
CA THR A 62 -15.35 -11.95 -7.77
C THR A 62 -16.28 -10.85 -8.30
N LYS A 63 -17.60 -11.02 -8.10
CA LYS A 63 -18.59 -9.97 -8.40
C LYS A 63 -18.31 -8.67 -7.65
N LEU A 64 -17.72 -8.78 -6.45
CA LEU A 64 -17.37 -7.62 -5.63
C LEU A 64 -16.23 -6.81 -6.26
N TYR A 65 -15.16 -7.47 -6.73
CA TYR A 65 -14.08 -6.79 -7.45
C TYR A 65 -14.59 -6.09 -8.70
N GLN A 66 -15.42 -6.77 -9.48
CA GLN A 66 -16.03 -6.23 -10.70
C GLN A 66 -16.87 -4.98 -10.43
N ALA A 67 -17.59 -4.94 -9.31
CA ALA A 67 -18.37 -3.78 -8.90
C ALA A 67 -17.53 -2.62 -8.32
N MET A 68 -16.29 -2.88 -7.89
CA MET A 68 -15.43 -1.92 -7.19
C MET A 68 -14.23 -1.45 -8.00
N THR A 69 -13.81 -2.19 -9.04
CA THR A 69 -12.62 -1.84 -9.82
C THR A 69 -12.83 -0.51 -10.54
N THR A 70 -11.78 0.32 -10.54
CA THR A 70 -11.75 1.59 -11.27
C THR A 70 -10.82 1.54 -12.47
N LYS A 71 -10.28 0.36 -12.79
CA LYS A 71 -9.44 0.14 -13.98
C LYS A 71 -10.35 0.00 -15.19
N ILE A 72 -10.36 1.04 -16.03
CA ILE A 72 -11.27 1.16 -17.16
C ILE A 72 -11.11 -0.04 -18.12
N GLU A 73 -9.88 -0.48 -18.34
CA GLU A 73 -9.54 -1.61 -19.21
C GLU A 73 -10.07 -2.98 -18.72
N GLU A 74 -10.39 -3.11 -17.43
CA GLU A 74 -11.00 -4.31 -16.86
C GLU A 74 -12.53 -4.26 -16.96
N VAL A 75 -13.12 -3.06 -16.87
CA VAL A 75 -14.57 -2.85 -16.99
C VAL A 75 -15.05 -2.98 -18.44
N GLU A 76 -14.32 -2.41 -19.40
CA GLU A 76 -14.67 -2.48 -20.83
C GLU A 76 -14.64 -3.90 -21.41
N ARG A 77 -13.95 -4.84 -20.74
CA ARG A 77 -13.89 -6.26 -21.15
C ARG A 77 -15.04 -7.10 -20.62
N MET A 78 -15.95 -6.51 -19.84
CA MET A 78 -17.05 -7.21 -19.18
C MET A 78 -18.39 -7.11 -19.93
N ASP A 79 -18.41 -6.41 -21.07
CA ASP A 79 -19.50 -6.41 -22.06
C ASP A 79 -19.26 -7.47 -23.15
#